data_AF-A0A2D8M7M2-F1
#
_entry.id   AF-A0A2D8M7M2-F1
#
_cell.length_a   1.000
_cell.length_b   1.000
_cell.length_c   1.000
_cell.angle_alpha   90.00
_cell.angle_beta   90.00
_cell.angle_gamma   90.00
#
_symmetry.space_group_name_H-M   'P 1'
#
loop_
_entity.id
_entity.type
_entity.pdbx_description
1 polymer ?
#
loop_
_entity_poly.entity_id
_entity_poly.type
_entity_poly.pdbx_seq_one_letter_code
_entity_poly.pdbx_strand_id
1 'polypeptide(L)' 'MSVERTITIGACVFGGRYVVSFEPRSIAWPSLEFRTYGEARSCAEQRHKAHGWAIVDQAGAAHG' A
#
# COMPACT_ATOMS: atom_id res chain seq x y z
N MET A 1 9.17 -7.24 -21.42
CA MET A 1 8.03 -6.63 -20.71
C MET A 1 8.47 -6.34 -19.29
N SER A 2 8.59 -5.06 -18.91
CA SER A 2 8.85 -4.70 -17.52
C SER A 2 7.59 -4.99 -16.72
N VAL A 3 7.67 -5.84 -15.70
CA VAL A 3 6.56 -6.04 -14.78
C VAL A 3 6.41 -4.74 -13.98
N GLU A 4 5.33 -4.02 -14.21
CA GLU A 4 5.02 -2.81 -13.48
C GLU A 4 4.83 -3.17 -11.99
N ARG A 5 5.56 -2.47 -11.12
CA ARG A 5 5.48 -2.69 -9.67
C ARG A 5 4.72 -1.54 -9.04
N THR A 6 3.76 -1.89 -8.19
CA THR A 6 2.91 -0.91 -7.52
C THR A 6 2.82 -1.19 -6.02
N ILE A 7 2.52 -0.13 -5.28
CA ILE A 7 2.28 -0.13 -3.84
C ILE A 7 0.83 0.29 -3.65
N THR A 8 -0.03 -0.61 -3.19
CA THR A 8 -1.45 -0.32 -3.02
C THR A 8 -1.77 -0.07 -1.56
N ILE A 9 -2.45 1.04 -1.26
CA ILE A 9 -2.99 1.33 0.07
C ILE A 9 -4.48 1.01 0.05
N GLY A 10 -4.91 0.00 0.81
CA GLY A 10 -6.30 -0.39 0.96
C GLY A 10 -6.82 -0.14 2.37
N ALA A 11 -8.12 0.18 2.50
CA ALA A 11 -8.81 0.15 3.78
C ALA A 11 -9.34 -1.27 4.05
N CYS A 12 -9.08 -1.81 5.23
CA CYS A 12 -9.62 -3.08 5.64
C CYS A 12 -11.07 -2.87 6.08
N VAL A 13 -12.01 -3.53 5.37
CA VAL A 13 -13.46 -3.37 5.56
C VAL A 13 -13.91 -3.72 6.99
N PHE A 14 -13.12 -4.54 7.70
CA PHE A 14 -13.35 -4.93 9.08
C PHE A 14 -12.17 -4.51 9.95
N GLY A 15 -12.45 -3.77 11.04
CA GLY A 15 -11.46 -3.46 12.08
C GLY A 15 -10.72 -2.13 11.95
N GLY A 16 -11.08 -1.25 11.00
CA GLY A 16 -10.55 0.11 10.92
C GLY A 16 -9.04 0.20 10.66
N ARG A 17 -8.49 -0.80 9.96
CA ARG A 17 -7.06 -0.88 9.63
C ARG A 17 -6.81 -0.52 8.17
N TYR A 18 -5.55 -0.23 7.86
CA TYR A 18 -5.07 0.05 6.52
C TYR A 18 -4.01 -0.97 6.13
N VAL A 19 -4.06 -1.46 4.90
CA VAL A 19 -3.14 -2.47 4.38
C VAL A 19 -2.34 -1.85 3.25
N VAL A 20 -1.03 -1.99 3.31
CA VAL A 20 -0.13 -1.70 2.19
C VAL A 20 0.26 -3.02 1.55
N SER A 21 -0.07 -3.22 0.28
CA SER A 21 0.33 -4.39 -0.51
C SER A 21 1.27 -4.01 -1.65
N PHE A 22 2.07 -4.97 -2.10
CA PHE A 22 3.07 -4.79 -3.14
C PHE A 22 2.76 -5.74 -4.30
N GLU A 23 2.65 -5.22 -5.51
CA GLU A 23 2.45 -6.02 -6.72
C GLU A 23 3.72 -6.01 -7.60
N PRO A 24 4.13 -7.15 -8.18
CA PRO A 24 3.54 -8.47 -7.98
C PRO A 24 3.82 -9.02 -6.58
N ARG A 25 2.85 -9.73 -5.98
CA ARG A 25 3.02 -10.32 -4.65
C ARG A 25 4.22 -11.26 -4.59
N SER A 26 5.03 -11.12 -3.54
CA SER A 26 6.15 -12.03 -3.28
C SER A 26 6.40 -12.18 -1.78
N ILE A 27 7.04 -13.29 -1.39
CA ILE A 27 7.42 -13.55 0.02
C ILE A 27 8.40 -12.49 0.53
N ALA A 28 9.22 -11.91 -0.34
CA ALA A 28 10.15 -10.83 0.03
C ALA A 28 9.44 -9.50 0.32
N TRP A 29 8.19 -9.36 -0.10
CA TRP A 29 7.39 -8.14 0.00
C TRP A 29 5.99 -8.45 0.54
N PRO A 30 5.88 -8.86 1.82
CA PRO A 30 4.59 -9.15 2.43
C PRO A 30 3.76 -7.87 2.58
N SER A 31 2.44 -8.01 2.59
CA SER A 31 1.55 -6.90 2.95
C SER A 31 1.79 -6.45 4.39
N LEU A 32 1.65 -5.15 4.63
CA LEU A 32 1.86 -4.52 5.93
C LEU A 32 0.55 -3.92 6.43
N GLU A 33 0.22 -4.14 7.70
CA GLU A 33 -0.98 -3.59 8.33
C GLU A 33 -0.65 -2.41 9.24
N PHE A 34 -1.51 -1.39 9.20
CA PHE A 34 -1.38 -0.17 9.99
C PHE A 34 -2.71 0.20 10.65
N ARG A 35 -2.64 0.89 11.79
CA ARG A 35 -3.83 1.36 12.51
C ARG A 35 -4.38 2.65 11.93
N THR A 36 -3.53 3.47 11.33
CA THR A 36 -3.93 4.75 10.75
C THR A 36 -3.54 4.84 9.28
N TYR A 37 -4.32 5.60 8.51
CA TYR A 37 -4.01 5.87 7.11
C TYR A 37 -2.68 6.62 6.95
N GLY A 38 -2.37 7.54 7.89
CA GLY A 38 -1.12 8.30 7.87
C GLY A 38 0.12 7.40 7.96
N GLU A 39 0.09 6.37 8.80
CA GLU A 39 1.18 5.39 8.88
C GLU A 39 1.30 4.57 7.60
N ALA A 40 0.18 4.09 7.04
CA ALA A 40 0.17 3.34 5.79
C ALA A 40 0.72 4.17 4.62
N ARG A 41 0.29 5.43 4.51
CA ARG A 41 0.76 6.36 3.49
C ARG A 41 2.25 6.68 3.65
N SER A 42 2.71 6.94 4.87
CA SER A 42 4.14 7.17 5.14
C SER A 42 4.98 5.97 4.71
N CYS A 43 4.51 4.74 4.96
CA CYS A 43 5.19 3.53 4.51
C CYS A 43 5.25 3.44 2.98
N ALA A 44 4.13 3.68 2.30
CA ALA A 44 4.06 3.65 0.84
C ALA A 44 4.99 4.69 0.20
N GLU A 45 5.02 5.92 0.71
CA GLU A 45 5.90 7.01 0.25
C GLU A 45 7.39 6.65 0.43
N GLN A 46 7.76 6.06 1.57
CA GLN A 46 9.14 5.60 1.79
C GLN A 46 9.55 4.53 0.78
N ARG A 47 8.65 3.58 0.47
CA ARG A 47 8.89 2.52 -0.52
C ARG A 47 8.93 3.05 -1.94
N HIS A 48 8.06 3.99 -2.28
CA HIS A 48 8.08 4.71 -3.56
C HIS A 48 9.42 5.43 -3.73
N LYS A 49 9.88 6.18 -2.72
CA LYS A 49 11.17 6.87 -2.77
C LYS A 49 12.35 5.91 -2.94
N ALA A 50 12.30 4.74 -2.31
CA ALA A 50 13.39 3.76 -2.37
C ALA A 50 13.44 2.96 -3.68
N HIS A 51 12.29 2.70 -4.32
CA HIS A 51 12.19 1.75 -5.43
C HIS A 51 11.55 2.30 -6.71
N GLY A 52 10.95 3.49 -6.67
CA GLY A 52 10.27 4.12 -7.79
C GLY A 52 8.91 3.50 -8.16
N TRP A 53 8.33 2.64 -7.31
CA TRP A 53 7.07 1.95 -7.60
C TRP A 53 5.88 2.88 -7.44
N ALA A 54 4.90 2.82 -8.34
CA ALA A 54 3.74 3.70 -8.28
C ALA A 54 2.86 3.40 -7.05
N ILE A 55 2.35 4.45 -6.39
CA ILE A 55 1.41 4.30 -5.28
C ILE A 55 -0.01 4.35 -5.83
N VAL A 56 -0.83 3.36 -5.49
CA VAL A 56 -2.26 3.28 -5.81
C VAL A 56 -3.04 3.39 -4.50
N ASP A 57 -3.69 4.53 -4.28
CA ASP A 57 -4.51 4.74 -3.08
C ASP A 57 -5.96 4.34 -3.34
N GLN A 58 -6.36 3.21 -2.76
CA GLN A 58 -7.72 2.68 -2.80
C GLN A 58 -8.47 2.92 -1.49
N ALA A 59 -7.78 3.34 -0.43
CA ALA A 59 -8.38 3.66 0.86
C ALA A 59 -9.19 4.97 0.79
N GLY A 60 -8.79 5.91 -0.08
CA GLY A 60 -9.52 7.16 -0.31
C GLY A 60 -10.92 6.99 -0.90
N ALA A 61 -11.20 5.90 -1.63
CA ALA A 61 -12.51 5.64 -2.22
C ALA A 61 -13.59 5.24 -1.19
N ALA A 62 -13.21 4.89 0.04
CA ALA A 62 -14.11 4.50 1.12
C ALA A 62 -14.42 5.63 2.13
N HIS A 63 -13.77 6.79 2.00
CA HIS A 63 -13.90 7.95 2.91
C HIS A 63 -14.48 9.21 2.23
N GLY A 64 -15.14 9.05 1.08
CA GLY A 64 -15.82 10.12 0.33
C GLY A 64 -17.33 10.11 0.52
#